data_AF-A0A957NFH9-F1
#
_entry.id   AF-A0A957NFH9-F1
#
_cell.length_a   1.000
_cell.length_b   1.000
_cell.length_c   1.000
_cell.angle_alpha   90.00
_cell.angle_beta   90.00
_cell.angle_gamma   90.00
#
_symmetry.space_group_name_H-M   'P 1'
#
loop_
_entity.id
_entity.type
_entity.pdbx_description
1 polymer ?
#
loop_
_entity_poly.entity_id
_entity_poly.type
_entity_poly.pdbx_seq_one_letter_code
_entity_poly.pdbx_strand_id
1 'polypeptide(L)'
;MTSGSPVLIATLGGKAQVVTFALDWLLAAGHEIRDVYLVHHAPDNADHRLRRALTLVEAQFTQGRYGDQPCQCHAVPLHGPDGRPLLDLDQPDAVDGAWRTLHQLLGRL
;
A
#
# COMPACT_ATOMS: atom_id res chain seq x y z
N MET A 1 7.18 -13.12 22.75
CA MET A 1 6.58 -13.01 21.41
C MET A 1 6.35 -11.53 21.17
N THR A 2 7.09 -10.89 20.26
CA THR A 2 6.81 -9.51 19.87
C THR A 2 5.50 -9.51 19.11
N SER A 3 4.39 -9.23 19.80
CA SER A 3 3.05 -9.23 19.21
C SER A 3 2.87 -7.95 18.37
N GLY A 4 3.52 -7.91 17.21
CA GLY A 4 3.13 -6.99 16.16
C GLY A 4 1.72 -7.35 15.70
N SER A 5 0.85 -6.37 15.53
CA SER A 5 -0.46 -6.62 14.93
C SER A 5 -0.25 -7.07 13.48
N PRO A 6 -0.96 -8.09 12.98
CA PRO A 6 -0.84 -8.51 11.58
C PRO A 6 -1.11 -7.34 10.63
N VAL A 7 -0.23 -7.16 9.64
CA VAL A 7 -0.33 -6.10 8.63
C VAL A 7 -0.46 -6.71 7.23
N LEU A 8 -1.17 -6.02 6.34
CA LEU A 8 -1.25 -6.34 4.93
C LEU A 8 -0.40 -5.34 4.15
N ILE A 9 0.65 -5.82 3.47
CA ILE A 9 1.40 -5.04 2.50
C ILE A 9 0.96 -5.49 1.11
N ALA A 10 0.41 -4.57 0.32
CA ALA A 10 -0.10 -4.86 -1.01
C ALA A 10 0.43 -3.85 -2.02
N THR A 11 0.80 -4.31 -3.22
CA THR A 11 1.08 -3.41 -4.33
C THR A 11 -0.22 -2.87 -4.92
N LEU A 12 -0.26 -1.59 -5.26
CA LEU A 12 -1.42 -0.94 -5.88
C LEU A 12 -1.04 -0.35 -7.23
N GLY A 13 -1.71 -0.83 -8.29
CA GLY A 13 -1.76 -0.17 -9.59
C GLY A 13 -3.12 0.48 -9.83
N GLY A 14 -3.55 0.58 -11.08
CA GLY A 14 -4.82 1.23 -11.44
C GLY A 14 -6.13 0.51 -11.04
N LYS A 15 -6.09 -0.53 -10.19
CA LYS A 15 -7.25 -1.34 -9.82
C LYS A 15 -7.38 -1.49 -8.30
N ALA A 16 -8.14 -0.60 -7.67
CA ALA A 16 -8.43 -0.62 -6.23
C ALA A 16 -8.98 -1.96 -5.70
N GLN A 17 -9.87 -2.58 -6.48
CA GLN A 17 -10.66 -3.74 -6.04
C GLN A 17 -9.82 -4.96 -5.64
N VAL A 18 -8.63 -5.12 -6.22
CA VAL A 18 -7.76 -6.27 -5.90
C VAL A 18 -7.36 -6.23 -4.42
N VAL A 19 -7.05 -5.05 -3.90
CA VAL A 19 -6.66 -4.88 -2.49
C VAL A 19 -7.85 -5.06 -1.57
N THR A 20 -9.00 -4.44 -1.89
CA THR A 20 -10.19 -4.51 -1.02
C THR A 20 -10.74 -5.93 -0.96
N PHE A 21 -10.79 -6.67 -2.07
CA PHE A 21 -11.23 -8.07 -2.06
C PHE A 21 -10.30 -8.99 -1.27
N ALA A 22 -8.99 -8.77 -1.36
CA ALA A 22 -8.03 -9.52 -0.56
C ALA A 22 -8.22 -9.24 0.94
N LEU A 23 -8.41 -7.97 1.31
CA LEU A 23 -8.69 -7.57 2.69
C LEU A 23 -10.01 -8.16 3.19
N ASP A 24 -11.09 -8.03 2.41
CA ASP A 24 -12.41 -8.60 2.73
C ASP A 24 -12.30 -10.10 3.02
N TRP A 25 -11.56 -10.83 2.16
CA TRP A 25 -11.36 -12.27 2.32
C TRP A 25 -10.57 -12.61 3.59
N LEU A 26 -9.49 -11.88 3.88
CA LEU A 26 -8.68 -12.08 5.09
C LEU A 26 -9.50 -11.81 6.36
N LEU A 27 -10.27 -10.72 6.39
CA LEU A 27 -11.11 -10.36 7.52
C LEU A 27 -12.24 -11.39 7.70
N ALA A 28 -12.86 -11.84 6.62
CA ALA A 28 -13.88 -12.89 6.66
C ALA A 28 -13.33 -14.25 7.16
N ALA A 29 -12.05 -14.52 6.92
CA ALA A 29 -11.34 -15.68 7.46
C ALA A 29 -10.91 -15.52 8.93
N GLY A 30 -11.17 -14.37 9.55
CA GLY A 30 -10.89 -14.11 10.97
C GLY A 30 -9.49 -13.56 11.25
N HIS A 31 -8.75 -13.11 10.23
CA HIS A 31 -7.46 -12.44 10.45
C HIS A 31 -7.65 -11.02 10.98
N GLU A 32 -6.92 -10.65 12.04
CA GLU A 32 -6.96 -9.31 12.64
C GLU A 32 -5.98 -8.34 11.94
N ILE A 33 -6.25 -7.99 10.68
CA ILE A 33 -5.42 -7.02 9.94
C ILE A 33 -5.70 -5.61 10.44
N ARG A 34 -4.72 -4.96 11.08
CA ARG A 34 -4.87 -3.59 11.65
C ARG A 34 -4.29 -2.48 10.80
N ASP A 35 -3.35 -2.80 9.94
CA ASP A 35 -2.70 -1.84 9.06
C ASP A 35 -2.57 -2.41 7.65
N VAL A 36 -2.94 -1.60 6.67
CA VAL A 36 -2.79 -1.86 5.25
C VAL A 36 -1.81 -0.86 4.67
N TYR A 37 -0.71 -1.34 4.10
CA TYR A 37 0.29 -0.53 3.42
C TYR A 37 0.15 -0.72 1.91
N LEU A 38 -0.23 0.33 1.21
CA LEU A 38 -0.38 0.36 -0.24
C LEU A 38 0.93 0.82 -0.87
N VAL A 39 1.69 -0.12 -1.43
CA VAL A 39 2.96 0.18 -2.09
C VAL A 39 2.68 0.49 -3.56
N HIS A 40 3.09 1.66 -4.04
CA HIS A 40 2.82 2.08 -5.42
C HIS A 40 3.94 2.95 -5.98
N HIS A 41 4.09 3.00 -7.31
CA HIS A 41 4.91 4.05 -7.94
C HIS A 41 4.26 5.42 -7.73
N ALA A 42 5.04 6.49 -7.79
CA ALA A 42 4.54 7.84 -7.69
C ALA A 42 3.60 8.15 -8.88
N PRO A 43 2.32 8.47 -8.61
CA PRO A 43 1.42 8.84 -9.69
C PRO A 43 1.88 10.17 -10.29
N ASP A 44 2.19 10.18 -11.58
CA ASP A 44 2.35 11.43 -12.31
C ASP A 44 0.98 12.08 -12.61
N ASN A 45 1.00 13.24 -13.27
CA ASN A 45 -0.24 13.93 -13.62
C ASN A 45 -1.07 13.18 -14.69
N ALA A 46 -0.46 12.25 -15.44
CA ALA A 46 -1.11 11.48 -16.48
C ALA A 46 -1.70 10.15 -15.97
N ASP A 47 -1.25 9.64 -14.83
CA ASP A 47 -1.72 8.38 -14.22
C ASP A 47 -3.03 8.56 -13.44
N HIS A 48 -4.09 8.89 -14.18
CA HIS A 48 -5.44 8.99 -13.64
C HIS A 48 -5.94 7.68 -13.01
N ARG A 49 -5.40 6.54 -13.43
CA ARG A 49 -5.87 5.22 -12.96
C ARG A 49 -5.36 4.94 -11.55
N LEU A 50 -4.06 5.09 -11.30
CA LEU A 50 -3.51 4.90 -9.96
C LEU A 50 -4.08 5.92 -8.98
N ARG A 51 -4.15 7.20 -9.37
CA ARG A 51 -4.73 8.25 -8.51
C ARG A 51 -6.17 7.93 -8.10
N ARG A 52 -6.99 7.55 -9.07
CA ARG A 52 -8.37 7.12 -8.80
C ARG A 52 -8.39 5.88 -7.91
N ALA A 53 -7.51 4.91 -8.14
CA ALA A 53 -7.45 3.70 -7.32
C ALA A 53 -7.09 4.03 -5.87
N LEU A 54 -6.07 4.86 -5.62
CA LEU A 54 -5.70 5.34 -4.29
C LEU A 54 -6.88 5.99 -3.58
N THR A 55 -7.53 6.97 -4.23
CA THR A 55 -8.71 7.64 -3.65
C THR A 55 -9.84 6.67 -3.33
N LEU A 56 -10.10 5.68 -4.20
CA LEU A 56 -11.14 4.70 -3.96
C LEU A 56 -10.82 3.76 -2.80
N VAL A 57 -9.57 3.29 -2.68
CA VAL A 57 -9.14 2.46 -1.56
C VAL A 57 -9.20 3.27 -0.27
N GLU A 58 -8.57 4.44 -0.22
CA GLU A 58 -8.55 5.32 0.96
C GLU A 58 -9.96 5.68 1.44
N ALA A 59 -10.92 5.91 0.54
CA ALA A 59 -12.30 6.19 0.89
C ALA A 59 -13.01 5.01 1.61
N GLN A 60 -12.51 3.78 1.49
CA GLN A 60 -13.01 2.64 2.28
C GLN A 60 -12.54 2.69 3.74
N PHE A 61 -11.48 3.46 4.04
CA PHE A 61 -10.90 3.57 5.37
C PHE A 61 -11.31 4.88 6.02
N THR A 62 -12.44 4.88 6.72
CA THR A 62 -12.97 6.08 7.37
C THR A 62 -12.68 6.04 8.86
N GLN A 63 -12.07 7.12 9.39
CA GLN A 63 -11.79 7.28 10.82
C GLN A 63 -10.99 6.09 11.43
N GLY A 64 -10.04 5.54 10.68
CA GLY A 64 -9.21 4.42 11.14
C GLY A 64 -9.95 3.08 11.20
N ARG A 65 -10.99 2.92 10.38
CA ARG A 65 -11.75 1.66 10.26
C ARG A 65 -11.94 1.28 8.81
N TYR A 66 -11.92 -0.02 8.54
CA TYR A 66 -12.38 -0.62 7.30
C TYR A 66 -13.66 -1.41 7.58
N GLY A 67 -14.80 -0.90 7.11
CA GLY A 67 -16.11 -1.35 7.57
C GLY A 67 -16.23 -1.25 9.09
N ASP A 68 -16.46 -2.39 9.76
CA ASP A 68 -16.58 -2.47 11.21
C ASP A 68 -15.30 -2.87 11.96
N GLN A 69 -14.20 -3.04 11.25
CA GLN A 69 -12.93 -3.45 11.85
C GLN A 69 -11.99 -2.25 12.03
N PRO A 70 -11.34 -2.09 13.21
CA PRO A 70 -10.23 -1.15 13.36
C PRO A 70 -9.14 -1.49 12.35
N CYS A 71 -8.87 -0.59 11.40
CA CYS A 71 -7.92 -0.81 10.34
C CYS A 71 -7.49 0.53 9.74
N GLN A 72 -6.19 0.78 9.66
CA GLN A 72 -5.62 1.97 9.03
C GLN A 72 -5.08 1.65 7.65
N CYS A 73 -5.13 2.63 6.75
CA CYS A 73 -4.56 2.53 5.41
C CYS A 73 -3.47 3.58 5.25
N HIS A 74 -2.31 3.14 4.75
CA HIS A 74 -1.11 3.95 4.58
C HIS A 74 -0.62 3.85 3.14
N ALA A 75 -0.59 4.97 2.42
CA ALA A 75 0.04 5.05 1.10
C ALA A 75 1.57 5.09 1.24
N VAL A 76 2.27 4.23 0.51
CA VAL A 76 3.73 4.11 0.51
C VAL A 76 4.25 4.27 -0.92
N PRO A 77 4.54 5.51 -1.36
CA PRO A 77 5.14 5.74 -2.66
C PRO A 77 6.57 5.18 -2.69
N LEU A 78 6.91 4.49 -3.77
CA LEU A 78 8.27 4.05 -4.05
C LEU A 78 9.15 5.26 -4.37
N HIS A 79 10.40 5.22 -3.88
CA HIS A 79 11.40 6.24 -4.16
C HIS A 79 12.58 5.64 -4.92
N GLY A 80 13.12 6.42 -5.87
CA GLY A 80 14.35 6.10 -6.57
C GLY A 80 15.58 6.25 -5.67
N PRO A 81 16.78 5.91 -6.18
CA PRO A 81 18.03 5.98 -5.42
C PRO A 81 18.36 7.38 -4.87
N ASP A 82 17.91 8.42 -5.57
CA ASP A 82 18.06 9.84 -5.25
C ASP A 82 17.02 10.35 -4.23
N GLY A 83 16.16 9.46 -3.73
CA GLY A 83 15.10 9.78 -2.78
C GLY A 83 13.89 10.48 -3.40
N ARG A 84 13.81 10.58 -4.74
CA ARG A 84 12.64 11.15 -5.41
C ARG A 84 11.57 10.08 -5.64
N PRO A 85 10.28 10.45 -5.62
CA PRO A 85 9.20 9.53 -5.95
C PRO A 85 9.40 8.92 -7.34
N LEU A 86 9.28 7.60 -7.46
CA LEU A 86 9.58 6.84 -8.66
C LEU A 86 8.35 6.82 -9.59
N LEU A 87 8.46 7.32 -10.82
CA LEU A 87 7.32 7.36 -11.75
C LEU A 87 7.01 6.02 -12.40
N ASP A 88 8.04 5.21 -12.69
CA ASP A 88 7.91 3.88 -13.28
C ASP A 88 9.10 2.99 -12.87
N LEU A 89 8.92 1.67 -12.97
CA LEU A 89 9.92 0.63 -12.69
C LEU A 89 10.55 0.11 -14.00
N ASP A 90 10.95 1.02 -14.88
CA ASP A 90 11.45 0.69 -16.23
C ASP A 90 12.99 0.59 -16.30
N GLN A 91 13.70 1.12 -15.30
CA GLN A 91 15.16 1.11 -15.20
C GLN A 91 15.67 0.19 -14.07
N PRO A 92 16.86 -0.41 -14.20
CA PRO A 92 17.46 -1.21 -13.12
C PRO A 92 17.57 -0.47 -11.79
N ASP A 93 17.96 0.81 -11.82
CA ASP A 93 18.09 1.66 -10.63
C ASP A 93 16.75 1.86 -9.88
N ALA A 94 15.63 1.77 -10.60
CA ALA A 94 14.30 1.86 -10.03
C ALA A 94 13.99 0.65 -9.13
N VAL A 95 14.52 -0.53 -9.48
CA VAL A 95 14.37 -1.76 -8.68
C VAL A 95 15.09 -1.64 -7.34
N ASP A 96 16.30 -1.09 -7.34
CA ASP A 96 17.06 -0.85 -6.10
C ASP A 96 16.38 0.16 -5.17
N GLY A 97 15.80 1.22 -5.75
CA GLY A 97 14.99 2.18 -5.01
C GLY A 97 13.74 1.54 -4.39
N ALA A 98 13.03 0.72 -5.17
CA ALA A 98 11.86 0.00 -4.69
C ALA A 98 12.19 -0.99 -3.56
N TRP A 99 13.27 -1.76 -3.74
CA TRP A 99 13.81 -2.66 -2.72
C TRP A 99 14.13 -1.92 -1.43
N ARG A 100 14.82 -0.78 -1.52
CA ARG A 100 15.17 0.07 -0.37
C ARG A 100 13.92 0.58 0.35
N THR A 101 12.92 1.05 -0.40
CA THR A 101 11.64 1.53 0.16
C THR A 101 10.94 0.42 0.95
N LEU A 102 10.86 -0.78 0.37
CA LEU A 102 10.26 -1.94 1.03
C LEU A 102 11.05 -2.38 2.27
N HIS A 103 12.38 -2.41 2.19
CA HIS A 103 13.22 -2.73 3.35
C HIS A 103 13.06 -1.74 4.49
N GLN A 104 12.96 -0.44 4.19
CA GLN A 104 12.70 0.60 5.18
C GLN A 104 11.31 0.45 5.79
N LEU A 105 10.29 0.12 4.98
CA LEU A 105 8.95 -0.21 5.46
C LEU A 105 8.98 -1.41 6.41
N LEU A 106 9.64 -2.51 6.04
CA LEU A 106 9.72 -3.70 6.88
C LEU A 106 10.50 -3.45 8.18
N GLY A 107 11.54 -2.62 8.15
CA GLY A 107 12.34 -2.31 9.34
C GLY A 107 11.64 -1.43 10.37
N ARG A 108 10.48 -0.83 10.04
CA ARG A 108 9.69 0.03 10.95
C ARG A 108 8.39 -0.63 11.45
N LEU A 109 8.09 -1.85 11.00
CA LEU A 109 6.95 -2.67 11.43
C LEU A 109 7.35 -3.54 12.61
#